data_AF-A0A7S4FCQ7-F1
#
_entry.id   AF-A0A7S4FCQ7-F1
#
_cell.length_a   1.000
_cell.length_b   1.000
_cell.length_c   1.000
_cell.angle_alpha   90.00
_cell.angle_beta   90.00
_cell.angle_gamma   90.00
#
_symmetry.space_group_name_H-M   'P 1'
#
loop_
_entity.id
_entity.type
_entity.pdbx_description
1 polymer ?
#
loop_
_entity_poly.entity_id
_entity_poly.type
_entity_poly.pdbx_seq_one_letter_code
_entity_poly.pdbx_strand_id
1 'polypeptide(L)'
;MASLASCIISLVKSIYGAGILSLPYAFGQTGLALGTILLFSAAALQVLGCRLLLLSIEIVRSRPSSQASAPHISYETLTEMAFKGMDSVRKAVSACIALGCFGFATSYFIVIGGLCPQIAAGIGAQ
;
A
#
# COMPACT_ATOMS: atom_id res chain seq x y z
N MET A 1 -7.97 -21.03 12.85
CA MET A 1 -8.61 -19.70 12.74
C MET A 1 -7.55 -18.67 13.10
N ALA A 2 -7.02 -17.93 12.12
CA ALA A 2 -6.16 -16.80 12.44
C ALA A 2 -7.01 -15.78 13.22
N SER A 3 -6.64 -15.53 14.49
CA SER A 3 -7.36 -14.55 15.32
C SER A 3 -7.26 -13.16 14.70
N LEU A 4 -8.31 -12.34 14.85
CA LEU A 4 -8.33 -10.93 14.43
C LEU A 4 -7.10 -10.19 14.93
N ALA A 5 -6.64 -10.51 16.16
CA ALA A 5 -5.42 -9.95 16.73
C ALA A 5 -4.17 -10.21 15.86
N SER A 6 -4.02 -11.41 15.30
CA SER A 6 -2.88 -11.76 14.45
C SER A 6 -2.91 -11.02 13.11
N CYS A 7 -4.11 -10.79 12.56
CA CYS A 7 -4.29 -10.01 11.34
C CYS A 7 -3.90 -8.54 11.57
N ILE A 8 -4.41 -7.94 12.65
CA ILE A 8 -4.10 -6.56 13.03
C ILE A 8 -2.59 -6.38 13.22
N ILE A 9 -1.94 -7.27 13.97
CA ILE A 9 -0.48 -7.22 14.20
C ILE A 9 0.28 -7.29 12.88
N SER A 10 -0.12 -8.14 11.96
CA SER A 10 0.55 -8.28 10.65
C SER A 10 0.40 -7.02 9.79
N LEU A 11 -0.80 -6.43 9.75
CA LEU A 11 -1.06 -5.18 9.05
C LEU A 11 -0.25 -4.02 9.66
N VAL A 12 -0.24 -3.92 10.99
CA VAL A 12 0.54 -2.92 11.73
C VAL A 12 2.02 -3.02 11.38
N LYS A 13 2.62 -4.23 11.42
CA LYS A 13 4.03 -4.40 11.07
C LYS A 13 4.35 -3.94 9.64
N SER A 14 3.43 -4.15 8.70
CA SER A 14 3.61 -3.69 7.32
C SER A 14 3.52 -2.17 7.18
N ILE A 15 2.55 -1.53 7.85
CA ILE A 15 2.33 -0.07 7.74
C ILE A 15 3.42 0.69 8.46
N TYR A 16 3.84 0.22 9.65
CA TYR A 16 4.86 0.89 10.44
C TYR A 16 6.17 1.01 9.69
N GLY A 17 6.60 -0.03 8.94
CA GLY A 17 7.90 -0.02 8.25
C GLY A 17 8.09 1.16 7.30
N ALA A 18 7.18 1.34 6.34
CA ALA A 18 7.30 2.42 5.36
C ALA A 18 6.83 3.78 5.91
N GLY A 19 5.84 3.80 6.81
CA GLY A 19 5.22 5.03 7.29
C GLY A 19 6.06 5.79 8.34
N ILE A 20 6.81 5.09 9.19
CA ILE A 20 7.57 5.71 10.28
C ILE A 20 8.72 6.61 9.79
N LEU A 21 9.37 6.28 8.68
CA LEU A 21 10.47 7.09 8.15
C LEU A 21 9.98 8.40 7.50
N SER A 22 8.79 8.41 6.89
CA SER A 22 8.28 9.57 6.16
C SER A 22 7.52 10.56 7.03
N LEU A 23 6.86 10.09 8.10
CA LEU A 23 6.10 10.92 9.04
C LEU A 23 6.89 12.08 9.66
N PRO A 24 8.08 11.89 10.28
CA PRO A 24 8.80 12.97 10.93
C PRO A 24 9.26 14.04 9.93
N TYR A 25 9.65 13.64 8.72
CA TYR A 25 10.01 14.56 7.65
C TYR A 25 8.82 15.42 7.20
N ALA A 26 7.65 14.79 7.02
CA ALA A 26 6.42 15.50 6.65
C ALA A 26 5.98 16.52 7.72
N PHE A 27 6.10 16.18 9.00
CA PHE A 27 5.82 17.11 10.10
C PHE A 27 6.82 18.27 10.18
N GLY A 28 8.10 18.02 9.87
CA GLY A 28 9.12 19.07 9.80
C GLY A 28 8.87 20.10 8.71
N GLN A 29 8.28 19.71 7.59
CA GLN A 29 8.04 20.59 6.44
C GLN A 29 6.68 21.33 6.51
N THR A 30 5.66 20.70 7.08
CA THR A 30 4.27 21.18 7.04
C THR A 30 3.80 21.79 8.37
N GLY A 31 4.57 21.63 9.45
CA GLY A 31 4.19 22.05 10.81
C GLY A 31 3.17 21.11 11.47
N LEU A 32 3.09 21.17 12.80
CA LEU A 32 2.29 20.22 13.60
C LEU A 32 0.78 20.31 13.33
N ALA A 33 0.23 21.52 13.19
CA ALA A 33 -1.20 21.72 13.00
C ALA A 33 -1.68 21.25 11.63
N LEU A 34 -1.06 21.72 10.55
CA LEU A 34 -1.41 21.32 9.17
C LEU A 34 -1.08 19.84 8.92
N GLY A 35 0.06 19.35 9.42
CA GLY A 35 0.44 17.94 9.32
C GLY A 35 -0.60 17.01 9.95
N THR A 36 -1.16 17.37 11.11
CA THR A 36 -2.20 16.56 11.79
C THR A 36 -3.50 16.53 10.98
N ILE A 37 -3.93 17.67 10.43
CA ILE A 37 -5.15 17.77 9.62
C ILE A 37 -5.01 16.95 8.33
N LEU A 38 -3.86 17.06 7.65
CA LEU A 38 -3.54 16.28 6.45
C LEU A 38 -3.44 14.78 6.74
N LEU A 39 -2.86 14.40 7.88
CA LEU A 39 -2.77 13.00 8.28
C LEU A 39 -4.16 12.40 8.55
N PHE A 40 -5.03 13.15 9.22
CA PHE A 40 -6.40 12.73 9.48
C PHE A 40 -7.24 12.63 8.19
N SER A 41 -7.09 13.59 7.27
CA SER A 41 -7.79 13.54 5.98
C SER A 41 -7.29 12.39 5.10
N ALA A 42 -5.99 12.14 5.07
CA ALA A 42 -5.40 10.99 4.38
C ALA A 42 -5.90 9.66 4.98
N ALA A 43 -5.97 9.56 6.31
CA ALA A 43 -6.51 8.37 6.98
C ALA A 43 -7.99 8.14 6.62
N ALA A 44 -8.81 9.19 6.64
CA ALA A 44 -10.22 9.10 6.25
C ALA A 44 -10.37 8.66 4.78
N LEU A 45 -9.57 9.24 3.87
CA LEU A 45 -9.57 8.86 2.46
C LEU A 45 -9.12 7.41 2.26
N GLN A 46 -8.15 6.95 3.04
CA GLN A 46 -7.67 5.57 2.99
C GLN A 46 -8.75 4.58 3.44
N VAL A 47 -9.46 4.88 4.55
CA VAL A 47 -10.59 4.06 5.03
C VAL A 47 -11.70 4.00 3.99
N LEU A 48 -12.05 5.14 3.40
CA LEU A 48 -13.06 5.21 2.35
C LEU A 48 -12.65 4.39 1.10
N GLY A 49 -11.40 4.52 0.66
CA GLY A 49 -10.85 3.74 -0.46
C GLY A 49 -10.89 2.23 -0.19
N CYS A 50 -10.45 1.79 0.98
CA CYS A 50 -10.53 0.38 1.38
C CYS A 50 -11.98 -0.13 1.42
N ARG A 51 -12.91 0.68 1.94
CA ARG A 51 -14.33 0.32 2.00
C ARG A 51 -14.94 0.20 0.61
N LEU A 52 -14.59 1.09 -0.32
CA LEU A 52 -15.01 1.00 -1.72
C LEU A 52 -14.46 -0.26 -2.39
N LEU A 53 -13.18 -0.59 -2.20
CA LEU A 53 -12.59 -1.82 -2.74
C LEU A 53 -13.28 -3.08 -2.22
N LEU A 54 -13.56 -3.15 -0.92
CA LEU A 54 -14.27 -4.28 -0.33
C LEU A 54 -15.70 -4.41 -0.88
N LEU A 55 -16.41 -3.29 -1.07
CA LEU A 55 -17.72 -3.30 -1.73
C LEU A 55 -17.63 -3.80 -3.17
N SER A 56 -16.63 -3.37 -3.94
CA SER A 56 -16.42 -3.85 -5.31
C SER A 56 -16.20 -5.36 -5.35
N ILE A 57 -15.41 -5.90 -4.41
CA ILE A 57 -15.17 -7.34 -4.28
C ILE A 57 -16.48 -8.08 -3.95
N GLU A 58 -17.30 -7.55 -3.06
CA GLU A 58 -18.59 -8.16 -2.70
C GLU A 58 -19.58 -8.18 -3.87
N ILE A 59 -19.67 -7.08 -4.63
CA ILE A 59 -20.52 -6.98 -5.83
C ILE A 59 -20.10 -8.02 -6.88
N VAL A 60 -18.79 -8.23 -7.03
CA VAL A 60 -18.24 -9.23 -7.95
C VAL A 60 -18.55 -10.66 -7.49
N ARG A 61 -18.44 -10.92 -6.18
CA ARG A 61 -18.77 -12.24 -5.59
C ARG A 61 -20.25 -12.58 -5.66
N SER A 62 -21.14 -11.59 -5.58
CA SER A 62 -22.60 -11.81 -5.53
C SER A 62 -23.22 -12.22 -6.88
N ARG A 63 -22.44 -12.24 -7.98
CA ARG A 63 -22.94 -12.69 -9.30
C ARG A 63 -22.89 -14.22 -9.43
N PRO A 64 -24.02 -14.89 -9.76
CA PRO A 64 -24.15 -16.35 -9.70
C PRO A 64 -23.53 -17.12 -10.89
N SER A 65 -22.64 -16.52 -11.68
CA SER A 65 -22.18 -17.10 -12.96
C SER A 65 -20.65 -17.19 -13.10
N SER A 66 -19.98 -17.85 -12.16
CA SER A 66 -18.80 -18.72 -12.43
C SER A 66 -18.32 -19.39 -11.15
N GLN A 67 -18.98 -20.52 -10.86
CA GLN A 67 -18.36 -21.81 -10.57
C GLN A 67 -16.97 -21.82 -9.87
N ALA A 68 -17.01 -22.28 -8.63
CA ALA A 68 -16.03 -23.15 -7.97
C ALA A 68 -14.62 -22.60 -7.67
N SER A 69 -14.24 -22.73 -6.39
CA SER A 69 -12.88 -22.60 -5.84
C SER A 69 -12.33 -21.17 -5.79
N ALA A 70 -12.52 -20.50 -4.66
CA ALA A 70 -11.80 -19.31 -4.17
C ALA A 70 -10.90 -18.64 -5.23
N PRO A 71 -11.45 -17.95 -6.24
CA PRO A 71 -10.63 -17.45 -7.32
C PRO A 71 -9.87 -16.25 -6.77
N HIS A 72 -8.57 -16.18 -7.04
CA HIS A 72 -7.76 -15.00 -6.78
C HIS A 72 -8.39 -13.81 -7.50
N ILE A 73 -9.11 -12.96 -6.76
CA ILE A 73 -9.67 -11.72 -7.30
C ILE A 73 -8.50 -10.76 -7.49
N SER A 74 -7.94 -10.75 -8.70
CA SER A 74 -6.84 -9.86 -9.07
C SER A 74 -7.37 -8.46 -9.35
N TYR A 75 -6.54 -7.45 -9.10
CA TYR A 75 -6.84 -6.06 -9.46
C TYR A 75 -7.18 -5.91 -10.94
N GLU A 76 -6.59 -6.74 -11.81
CA GLU A 76 -6.92 -6.75 -13.24
C GLU A 76 -8.39 -7.11 -13.50
N THR A 77 -8.88 -8.17 -12.87
CA THR A 77 -10.28 -8.62 -12.97
C THR A 77 -11.26 -7.59 -12.39
N LEU A 78 -10.87 -6.90 -11.31
CA LEU A 78 -11.66 -5.80 -10.74
C LEU A 78 -11.73 -4.60 -11.69
N THR A 79 -10.61 -4.22 -12.31
CA THR A 79 -10.58 -3.10 -13.26
C THR A 79 -11.35 -3.40 -14.55
N GLU A 80 -11.33 -4.64 -15.03
CA GLU A 80 -12.08 -5.09 -16.21
C GLU A 80 -13.60 -4.97 -15.98
N MET A 81 -14.06 -5.32 -14.78
CA MET A 81 -15.48 -5.18 -14.43
C MET A 81 -15.90 -3.75 -14.11
N ALA A 82 -15.03 -2.95 -13.49
CA ALA A 82 -15.31 -1.55 -13.19
C ALA A 82 -15.33 -0.68 -14.46
N PHE A 83 -14.44 -0.93 -15.42
CA PHE A 83 -14.30 -0.19 -16.67
C PHE A 83 -14.46 -1.12 -17.87
N LYS A 84 -15.69 -1.55 -18.14
CA LYS A 84 -16.01 -2.32 -19.35
C LYS A 84 -15.62 -1.52 -20.60
N GLY A 85 -14.64 -2.02 -21.36
CA GLY A 85 -14.31 -1.53 -22.70
C GLY A 85 -13.13 -0.55 -22.84
N MET A 86 -12.34 -0.30 -21.78
CA MET A 86 -11.20 0.63 -21.85
C MET A 86 -9.88 -0.06 -21.45
N ASP A 87 -9.36 -0.90 -22.34
CA ASP A 87 -8.10 -1.64 -22.16
C ASP A 87 -6.90 -0.75 -21.80
N SER A 88 -6.87 0.49 -22.30
CA SER A 88 -5.83 1.46 -21.96
C SER A 88 -5.81 1.83 -20.48
N VAL A 89 -6.99 1.93 -19.83
CA VAL A 89 -7.09 2.25 -18.40
C VAL A 89 -6.62 1.09 -17.54
N ARG A 90 -6.93 -0.15 -17.93
CA ARG A 90 -6.43 -1.34 -17.24
C ARG A 90 -4.91 -1.39 -17.22
N LYS A 91 -4.28 -1.18 -18.39
CA LYS A 91 -2.82 -1.13 -18.50
C LYS A 91 -2.23 0.01 -17.68
N ALA A 92 -2.87 1.18 -17.67
CA ALA A 92 -2.45 2.32 -16.85
C ALA A 92 -2.51 2.00 -15.35
N VAL A 93 -3.57 1.34 -14.86
CA VAL A 93 -3.68 0.97 -13.43
C VAL A 93 -2.58 -0.02 -13.04
N SER A 94 -2.35 -1.06 -13.84
CA SER A 94 -1.27 -2.03 -13.58
C SER A 94 0.11 -1.36 -13.61
N ALA A 95 0.34 -0.44 -14.55
CA ALA A 95 1.57 0.35 -14.61
C ALA A 95 1.74 1.26 -13.38
N CYS A 96 0.68 1.93 -12.90
CA CYS A 96 0.72 2.76 -11.71
C CYS A 96 1.09 1.95 -10.46
N ILE A 97 0.52 0.73 -10.31
CA ILE A 97 0.86 -0.16 -9.20
C ILE A 97 2.33 -0.60 -9.29
N ALA A 98 2.79 -0.99 -10.48
CA ALA A 98 4.18 -1.37 -10.72
C ALA A 98 5.15 -0.22 -10.40
N LEU A 99 4.84 1.00 -10.82
CA LEU A 99 5.61 2.21 -10.51
C LEU A 99 5.63 2.50 -9.01
N GLY A 100 4.51 2.33 -8.31
CA GLY A 100 4.45 2.45 -6.85
C GLY A 100 5.36 1.45 -6.14
N CYS A 101 5.29 0.17 -6.54
CA CYS A 101 6.15 -0.89 -6.00
C CYS A 101 7.64 -0.61 -6.28
N PHE A 102 7.97 -0.14 -7.48
CA PHE A 102 9.32 0.25 -7.85
C PHE A 102 9.82 1.43 -7.00
N GLY A 103 8.95 2.40 -6.71
CA GLY A 103 9.23 3.52 -5.82
C GLY A 103 9.59 3.07 -4.41
N PHE A 104 8.78 2.19 -3.80
CA PHE A 104 9.12 1.63 -2.49
C PHE A 104 10.44 0.84 -2.51
N ALA A 105 10.68 0.03 -3.54
CA ALA A 105 11.94 -0.71 -3.70
C ALA A 105 13.16 0.21 -3.81
N THR A 106 13.04 1.30 -4.58
CA THR A 106 14.10 2.29 -4.76
C THR A 106 14.40 3.03 -3.46
N SER A 107 13.37 3.42 -2.69
CA SER A 107 13.56 4.02 -1.36
C SER A 107 14.33 3.12 -0.41
N TYR A 108 14.04 1.81 -0.40
CA TYR A 108 14.82 0.87 0.41
C TYR A 108 16.28 0.76 -0.06
N PHE A 109 16.52 0.75 -1.37
CA PHE A 109 17.88 0.68 -1.92
C PHE A 109 18.74 1.87 -1.51
N ILE A 110 18.17 3.09 -1.55
CA ILE A 110 18.84 4.32 -1.12
C ILE A 110 19.18 4.27 0.38
N VAL A 111 18.24 3.82 1.21
CA VAL A 111 18.46 3.67 2.66
C VAL A 111 19.59 2.67 2.93
N ILE A 112 19.56 1.49 2.30
CA ILE A 112 20.62 0.48 2.44
C ILE A 112 21.99 1.03 2.00
N GLY A 113 22.03 1.77 0.88
CA GLY A 113 23.25 2.41 0.39
C GLY A 113 23.85 3.42 1.35
N GLY A 114 23.01 4.15 2.11
CA GLY A 114 23.47 5.07 3.16
C GLY A 114 23.96 4.36 4.43
N LEU A 115 23.31 3.26 4.82
CA LEU A 115 23.69 2.50 6.02
C LEU A 115 24.96 1.65 5.81
N CYS A 116 25.17 1.09 4.62
CA CYS A 116 26.32 0.21 4.32
C CYS A 116 27.70 0.80 4.71
N PRO A 117 28.06 2.04 4.33
CA PRO A 117 29.34 2.63 4.72
C PRO A 117 29.44 2.93 6.23
N GLN A 118 28.33 3.30 6.89
CA GLN A 118 28.32 3.53 8.34
C GLN A 118 28.58 2.24 9.12
N ILE A 119 27.98 1.13 8.66
CA ILE A 119 28.18 -0.19 9.27
C ILE A 119 29.61 -0.67 9.02
N ALA A 120 30.14 -0.51 7.80
CA ALA A 120 31.53 -0.88 7.48
C ALA A 120 32.55 -0.09 8.30
N ALA A 121 32.34 1.22 8.51
CA ALA A 121 33.19 2.04 9.36
C ALA A 121 33.07 1.66 10.85
N GLY A 122 31.87 1.29 11.31
CA GLY A 122 31.65 0.82 12.68
C GLY A 122 32.31 -0.54 12.97
N ILE A 123 32.41 -1.41 11.96
CA ILE A 123 33.07 -2.73 12.08
C ILE A 123 34.61 -2.59 12.01
N GLY A 124 35.13 -1.65 11.20
CA GLY A 124 36.58 -1.40 11.08
C GLY A 124 37.21 -0.60 12.24
N ALA A 125 36.41 -0.17 13.22
CA ALA A 125 36.87 0.53 14.43
C ALA A 125 37.04 -0.41 15.65
N GLN A 126 37.02 -1.73 15.43
CA GLN A 126 37.41 -2.77 16.40
C GLN A 126 38.70 -3.46 15.93
#